data_AF-A0A3N5PW88-F1
#
_entry.id   AF-A0A3N5PW88-F1
#
_cell.length_a   1.000
_cell.length_b   1.000
_cell.length_c   1.000
_cell.angle_alpha   90.00
_cell.angle_beta   90.00
_cell.angle_gamma   90.00
#
_symmetry.space_group_name_H-M   'P 1'
#
loop_
_entity.id
_entity.type
_entity.pdbx_description
1 polymer ?
#
loop_
_entity_poly.entity_id
_entity_poly.type
_entity_poly.pdbx_seq_one_letter_code
_entity_poly.pdbx_strand_id
1 'polypeptide(L)'
;MKSFLHTLFFFLLVTQIGFAQWYQQNSGTTKNLNAVQFIDTNNGFAVGDSGIIIKTTDGGDNWINLSSGSVFPLSDVTFVNSSTGWVVGGDDWN
;
A
#
# COMPACT_ATOMS: atom_id res chain seq x y z
N MET A 1 -43.53 6.12 -12.09
CA MET A 1 -42.57 5.23 -11.40
C MET A 1 -41.32 4.90 -12.21
N LYS A 2 -41.41 4.59 -13.52
CA LYS A 2 -40.21 4.30 -14.33
C LYS A 2 -39.25 5.50 -14.47
N SER A 3 -39.70 6.73 -14.69
CA SER A 3 -38.78 7.88 -14.82
C SER A 3 -38.10 8.25 -13.49
N PHE A 4 -38.81 8.16 -12.37
CA PHE A 4 -38.25 8.37 -11.02
C PHE A 4 -37.09 7.40 -10.72
N LEU A 5 -37.21 6.13 -11.13
CA LEU A 5 -36.16 5.13 -10.93
C LEU A 5 -34.88 5.45 -11.74
N HIS A 6 -35.02 6.01 -12.95
CA HIS A 6 -33.87 6.42 -13.76
C HIS A 6 -33.21 7.69 -13.23
N THR A 7 -33.99 8.67 -12.77
CA THR A 7 -33.44 9.90 -12.16
C THR A 7 -32.75 9.61 -10.83
N LEU A 8 -33.29 8.67 -10.02
CA LEU A 8 -32.67 8.22 -8.78
C LEU A 8 -31.38 7.41 -9.02
N PHE A 9 -31.36 6.56 -10.06
CA PHE A 9 -30.15 5.82 -10.46
C PHE A 9 -29.06 6.75 -11.00
N PHE A 10 -29.43 7.78 -11.77
CA PHE A 10 -28.50 8.80 -12.24
C PHE A 10 -27.95 9.66 -11.09
N PHE A 11 -28.77 9.96 -10.08
CA PHE A 11 -28.33 10.67 -8.88
C PHE A 11 -27.37 9.83 -8.03
N LEU A 12 -27.61 8.52 -7.89
CA LEU A 12 -26.70 7.58 -7.22
C LEU A 12 -25.37 7.41 -7.98
N LEU A 13 -25.38 7.51 -9.31
CA LEU A 13 -24.16 7.49 -10.14
C LEU A 13 -23.33 8.78 -9.96
N VAL A 14 -23.99 9.93 -9.78
CA VAL A 14 -23.36 11.25 -9.59
C VAL A 14 -22.87 11.45 -8.15
N THR A 15 -23.39 10.71 -7.16
CA THR A 15 -22.88 10.71 -5.78
C THR A 15 -21.56 9.96 -5.59
N GLN A 16 -20.96 9.42 -6.66
CA GLN A 16 -19.51 9.17 -6.71
C GLN A 16 -18.78 10.51 -6.81
N ILE A 17 -18.99 11.37 -5.81
CA ILE A 17 -18.35 12.67 -5.71
C ILE A 17 -16.85 12.40 -5.66
N GLY A 18 -16.11 12.99 -6.61
CA GLY A 18 -14.67 12.81 -6.86
C GLY A 18 -13.77 13.32 -5.73
N PHE A 19 -13.97 12.81 -4.53
CA PHE A 19 -13.09 12.97 -3.38
C PHE A 19 -12.33 11.67 -3.15
N ALA A 20 -11.07 11.77 -2.76
CA ALA A 20 -10.27 10.61 -2.35
C ALA A 20 -11.00 9.84 -1.23
N GLN A 21 -11.14 8.53 -1.40
CA GLN A 21 -11.76 7.64 -0.42
C GLN A 21 -10.69 6.74 0.20
N TRP A 22 -10.87 6.38 1.47
CA TRP A 22 -10.07 5.34 2.11
C TRP A 22 -10.71 3.98 1.89
N TYR A 23 -10.02 3.09 1.19
CA TYR A 23 -10.36 1.68 1.10
C TYR A 23 -9.28 0.86 1.81
N GLN A 24 -9.71 -0.06 2.67
CA GLN A 24 -8.78 -0.94 3.36
C GLN A 24 -8.16 -1.91 2.36
N GLN A 25 -6.84 -1.87 2.24
CA GLN A 25 -6.07 -2.84 1.48
C GLN A 25 -5.50 -3.91 2.40
N ASN A 26 -5.51 -5.17 1.95
CA ASN A 26 -4.93 -6.27 2.69
C ASN A 26 -3.45 -6.39 2.36
N SER A 27 -2.58 -6.20 3.35
CA SER A 27 -1.13 -6.31 3.19
C SER A 27 -0.61 -7.74 3.11
N GLY A 28 -1.45 -8.75 3.40
CA GLY A 28 -1.05 -10.15 3.41
C GLY A 28 -0.13 -10.54 4.58
N THR A 29 0.04 -9.68 5.58
CA THR A 29 0.89 -9.91 6.76
C THR A 29 0.24 -9.41 8.04
N THR A 30 0.63 -10.01 9.16
CA THR A 30 0.25 -9.56 10.52
C THR A 30 1.33 -8.73 11.20
N LYS A 31 2.50 -8.54 10.55
CA LYS A 31 3.58 -7.69 11.05
C LYS A 31 3.20 -6.22 10.91
N ASN A 32 3.62 -5.38 11.85
CA ASN A 32 3.46 -3.94 11.71
C ASN A 32 4.30 -3.45 10.53
N LEU A 33 3.73 -2.56 9.73
CA LEU A 33 4.42 -1.87 8.64
C LEU A 33 4.75 -0.45 9.13
N ASN A 34 6.02 -0.08 8.99
CA ASN A 34 6.58 1.16 9.52
C ASN A 34 6.68 2.25 8.45
N ALA A 35 6.85 1.86 7.18
CA ALA A 35 6.90 2.78 6.05
C ALA A 35 6.38 2.14 4.76
N VAL A 36 5.90 2.98 3.84
CA VAL A 36 5.48 2.60 2.49
C VAL A 36 5.89 3.69 1.51
N GLN A 37 6.43 3.29 0.36
CA GLN A 37 6.69 4.18 -0.75
C GLN A 37 6.24 3.56 -2.08
N PHE A 38 5.55 4.36 -2.87
CA PHE A 38 5.24 4.06 -4.27
C PHE A 38 6.26 4.75 -5.19
N ILE A 39 6.81 3.97 -6.12
CA ILE A 39 7.71 4.44 -7.18
C ILE A 39 6.89 5.06 -8.32
N ASP A 40 5.75 4.44 -8.62
CA ASP A 40 4.74 4.91 -9.56
C ASP A 40 3.35 4.47 -9.07
N THR A 41 2.29 4.66 -9.87
CA THR A 41 0.92 4.34 -9.45
C THR A 41 0.66 2.85 -9.15
N ASN A 42 1.52 1.95 -9.63
CA ASN A 42 1.32 0.51 -9.55
C ASN A 42 2.37 -0.16 -8.67
N ASN A 43 3.61 0.32 -8.70
CA ASN A 43 4.75 -0.30 -8.04
C ASN A 43 5.03 0.37 -6.70
N GLY A 44 4.86 -0.37 -5.61
CA GLY A 44 5.11 0.11 -4.25
C GLY A 44 5.76 -0.93 -3.36
N PHE A 45 6.44 -0.45 -2.32
CA PHE A 45 7.12 -1.25 -1.31
C PHE A 45 6.70 -0.78 0.08
N ALA A 46 6.44 -1.70 0.99
CA ALA A 46 6.27 -1.41 2.40
C ALA A 46 7.22 -2.27 3.23
N VAL A 47 7.70 -1.72 4.34
CA VAL A 47 8.69 -2.36 5.22
C VAL A 47 8.23 -2.28 6.66
N GLY A 48 8.71 -3.19 7.51
CA GLY A 48 8.25 -3.23 8.89
C GLY A 48 9.00 -4.18 9.82
N ASP A 49 8.29 -4.62 10.85
CA ASP A 49 8.84 -5.46 11.91
C ASP A 49 9.33 -6.82 11.41
N SER A 50 10.27 -7.43 12.17
CA SER A 50 10.87 -8.72 11.83
C SER A 50 11.50 -8.78 10.43
N GLY A 51 12.04 -7.67 9.95
CA GLY A 51 12.69 -7.59 8.65
C GLY A 51 11.74 -7.69 7.46
N ILE A 52 10.43 -7.50 7.64
CA ILE A 52 9.48 -7.72 6.55
C ILE A 52 9.62 -6.64 5.46
N ILE A 53 9.65 -7.08 4.20
CA ILE A 53 9.49 -6.25 3.02
C ILE A 53 8.34 -6.84 2.20
N ILE A 54 7.38 -6.02 1.80
CA ILE A 54 6.33 -6.40 0.88
C ILE A 54 6.32 -5.49 -0.34
N LYS A 55 5.95 -6.04 -1.50
CA LYS A 55 5.88 -5.31 -2.77
C LYS A 55 4.51 -5.49 -3.41
N THR A 56 3.99 -4.43 -4.04
CA THR A 56 2.86 -4.48 -4.96
C THR A 56 3.31 -4.08 -6.37
N THR A 57 2.60 -4.58 -7.38
CA THR A 57 2.72 -4.17 -8.78
C THR A 57 1.36 -3.78 -9.38
N ASP A 58 0.34 -3.62 -8.54
CA ASP A 58 -1.05 -3.35 -8.91
C ASP A 58 -1.70 -2.28 -8.01
N GLY A 59 -0.90 -1.33 -7.52
CA GLY A 59 -1.42 -0.18 -6.78
C GLY A 59 -1.80 -0.48 -5.32
N GLY A 60 -1.40 -1.64 -4.81
CA GLY A 60 -1.66 -2.07 -3.45
C GLY A 60 -2.86 -3.00 -3.28
N ASP A 61 -3.47 -3.45 -4.38
CA ASP A 61 -4.55 -4.45 -4.35
C ASP A 61 -4.00 -5.83 -3.94
N ASN A 62 -2.79 -6.17 -4.35
CA ASN A 62 -2.07 -7.36 -3.91
C ASN A 62 -0.64 -7.03 -3.47
N TRP A 63 -0.19 -7.71 -2.40
CA TRP A 63 1.15 -7.58 -1.85
C TRP A 63 1.85 -8.94 -1.79
N ILE A 64 3.12 -8.96 -2.21
CA ILE A 64 3.99 -10.14 -2.16
C ILE A 64 5.14 -9.92 -1.17
N ASN A 65 5.42 -10.92 -0.33
CA ASN A 65 6.54 -10.88 0.60
C ASN A 65 7.87 -11.02 -0.15
N LEU A 66 8.83 -10.17 0.19
CA LEU A 66 10.22 -10.23 -0.25
C LEU A 66 11.12 -10.52 0.94
N SER A 67 12.13 -11.38 0.74
CA SER A 67 13.16 -11.61 1.75
C SER A 67 14.10 -10.41 1.83
N SER A 68 14.27 -9.85 3.03
CA SER A 68 15.26 -8.80 3.30
C SER A 68 16.63 -9.36 3.70
N GLY A 69 16.68 -10.62 4.15
CA GLY A 69 17.85 -11.20 4.80
C GLY A 69 18.11 -10.68 6.24
N SER A 70 17.24 -9.82 6.77
CA SER A 70 17.29 -9.30 8.14
C SER A 70 16.13 -9.85 8.96
N VAL A 71 16.33 -9.97 10.28
CA VAL A 71 15.26 -10.22 11.26
C VAL A 71 14.95 -8.98 12.11
N PHE A 72 15.76 -7.93 11.99
CA PHE A 72 15.58 -6.68 12.71
C PHE A 72 14.48 -5.83 12.06
N PRO A 73 13.78 -4.98 12.83
CA PRO A 73 12.78 -4.06 12.28
C PRO A 73 13.36 -3.15 11.20
N LEU A 74 12.60 -2.97 10.13
CA LEU A 74 12.88 -2.01 9.06
C LEU A 74 12.01 -0.78 9.30
N SER A 75 12.63 0.39 9.32
CA SER A 75 12.01 1.64 9.77
C SER A 75 11.57 2.51 8.62
N ASP A 76 12.31 2.52 7.51
CA ASP A 76 12.02 3.39 6.38
C ASP A 76 12.47 2.79 5.05
N VAL A 77 11.83 3.23 3.96
CA VAL A 77 12.14 2.83 2.59
C VAL A 77 12.13 4.06 1.68
N THR A 78 13.19 4.22 0.89
CA THR A 78 13.31 5.29 -0.09
C THR A 78 13.78 4.79 -1.46
N PHE A 79 13.23 5.33 -2.53
CA PHE A 79 13.63 5.11 -3.91
C PHE A 79 14.00 6.43 -4.56
N VAL A 80 15.16 6.47 -5.20
CA VAL A 80 15.63 7.64 -5.98
C VAL A 80 15.22 7.54 -7.45
N ASN A 81 14.89 6.33 -7.91
CA ASN A 81 14.35 6.05 -9.24
C ASN A 81 13.67 4.67 -9.25
N SER A 82 13.18 4.23 -10.41
CA SER A 82 12.46 2.96 -10.56
C SER A 82 13.26 1.69 -10.34
N SER A 83 14.58 1.81 -10.24
CA SER A 83 15.51 0.68 -10.15
C SER A 83 16.47 0.75 -8.95
N THR A 84 16.46 1.84 -8.19
CA THR A 84 17.41 2.06 -7.09
C THR A 84 16.70 2.66 -5.89
N GLY A 85 16.82 1.96 -4.76
CA GLY A 85 16.30 2.38 -3.47
C GLY A 85 17.07 1.74 -2.31
N TRP A 86 16.78 2.22 -1.11
CA TRP A 86 17.38 1.79 0.15
C TRP A 86 16.28 1.54 1.16
N VAL A 87 16.51 0.53 2.00
CA VAL A 87 15.73 0.27 3.19
C VAL A 87 16.68 0.40 4.38
N VAL A 88 16.24 1.08 5.42
CA VAL A 88 17.01 1.29 6.64
C VAL A 88 16.25 0.76 7.85
N GLY A 89 16.99 0.31 8.86
CA GLY A 89 16.46 -0.35 10.05
C GLY A 89 17.56 -1.02 10.85
N GLY A 90 17.16 -1.67 11.95
CA GLY A 90 17.98 -1.88 13.15
C GLY A 90 17.34 -1.05 14.26
N ASP A 91 17.01 -1.60 15.42
CA ASP A 91 17.86 -2.39 16.31
C ASP A 91 17.05 -3.48 17.06
N ASP A 92 17.71 -4.53 17.57
CA ASP A 92 17.18 -5.29 18.69
C ASP A 92 17.66 -4.58 19.95
N TRP A 93 16.74 -4.12 20.81
CA TRP A 93 17.05 -3.49 22.09
C TRP A 93 17.74 -4.47 23.08
N ASN A 94 18.99 -4.83 22.79
CA ASN A 94 19.92 -5.51 23.68
C ASN A 94 21.12 -4.61 23.96
#